data_AF-I2DN29-F1
#
_entry.id   AF-I2DN29-F1
#
_cell.length_a   1.000
_cell.length_b   1.000
_cell.length_c   1.000
_cell.angle_alpha   90.00
_cell.angle_beta   90.00
_cell.angle_gamma   90.00
#
_symmetry.space_group_name_H-M   'P 1'
#
loop_
_entity.id
_entity.type
_entity.pdbx_description
1 polymer ?
#
loop_
_entity_poly.entity_id
_entity_poly.type
_entity_poly.pdbx_seq_one_letter_code
_entity_poly.pdbx_strand_id
1 'polypeptide(L)'
;MLVNRSEPVRYAAVPHTSLLAELRSRFNADLESAASALDRLPVQQEPGLVWSLSGAESIVQAFARVISNAQTSLFAGIWDEELDELGPLLEAASGRGIDTHVAIYGKRTLKGPHTYDMAECGASARLRLSGRRLAVVVADEDDAVVAEFGDHTPDQATVTTNPVIALLAVEYIKADVSGRLMIDAMPSAAYEKLLTSRAMRAMLRPVSGKGVKEGGGG
;
A
#
# COMPACT_ATOMS: atom_id res chain seq x y z
N MET A 1 32.48 67.05 -19.64
CA MET A 1 32.27 65.59 -19.82
C MET A 1 32.78 64.90 -18.56
N LEU A 2 31.89 64.54 -17.63
CA LEU A 2 32.24 63.84 -16.39
C LEU A 2 32.42 62.34 -16.70
N VAL A 3 33.64 61.84 -16.55
CA VAL A 3 33.95 60.40 -16.69
C VAL A 3 33.67 59.74 -15.35
N ASN A 4 32.56 58.98 -15.27
CA ASN A 4 32.28 58.12 -14.12
C ASN A 4 33.28 56.95 -14.12
N ARG A 5 34.25 56.97 -13.20
CA ARG A 5 35.19 55.87 -12.98
C ARG A 5 34.64 54.98 -11.87
N SER A 6 33.86 53.98 -12.24
CA SER A 6 33.56 52.86 -11.34
C SER A 6 34.80 51.95 -11.30
N GLU A 7 35.38 51.72 -10.12
CA GLU A 7 36.47 50.76 -9.94
C GLU A 7 35.98 49.33 -10.25
N PRO A 8 36.79 48.50 -10.93
CA PRO A 8 36.39 47.15 -11.29
C PRO A 8 36.30 46.25 -10.04
N VAL A 9 35.13 45.65 -9.82
CA VAL A 9 34.91 44.65 -8.77
C VAL A 9 35.71 43.39 -9.10
N ARG A 10 36.58 42.96 -8.18
CA ARG A 10 37.35 41.73 -8.29
C ARG A 10 36.60 40.58 -7.62
N TYR A 11 36.46 39.46 -8.33
CA TYR A 11 35.90 38.22 -7.80
C TYR A 11 37.00 37.19 -7.59
N ALA A 12 36.89 36.40 -6.52
CA ALA A 12 37.76 35.26 -6.26
C ALA A 12 36.90 34.01 -6.02
N ALA A 13 37.37 32.87 -6.49
CA ALA A 13 36.70 31.59 -6.27
C ALA A 13 36.82 31.17 -4.80
N VAL A 14 35.71 30.71 -4.23
CA VAL A 14 35.68 30.13 -2.88
C VAL A 14 36.16 28.68 -2.98
N PRO A 15 36.97 28.17 -2.02
CA PRO A 15 37.33 26.75 -1.96
C PRO A 15 36.09 25.85 -1.95
N HIS A 16 36.11 24.78 -2.75
CA HIS A 16 34.96 23.88 -2.92
C HIS A 16 34.44 23.29 -1.59
N THR A 17 35.34 22.98 -0.65
CA THR A 17 34.96 22.46 0.68
C THR A 17 34.17 23.47 1.49
N SER A 18 34.53 24.75 1.43
CA SER A 18 33.82 25.83 2.13
C SER A 18 32.46 26.11 1.51
N LEU A 19 32.38 26.13 0.17
CA LEU A 19 31.12 26.26 -0.55
C LEU A 19 30.15 25.12 -0.22
N LEU A 20 30.63 23.86 -0.26
CA LEU A 20 29.81 22.69 0.07
C LEU A 20 29.35 22.69 1.53
N ALA A 21 30.22 23.11 2.46
CA ALA A 21 29.86 23.24 3.86
C ALA A 21 28.78 24.31 4.09
N GLU A 22 28.90 25.47 3.42
CA GLU A 22 27.89 26.54 3.49
C GLU A 22 26.55 26.10 2.90
N LEU A 23 26.56 25.45 1.73
CA LEU A 23 25.35 24.92 1.10
C LEU A 23 24.65 23.90 2.00
N ARG A 24 25.39 22.97 2.61
CA ARG A 24 24.83 21.99 3.56
C ARG A 24 24.24 22.67 4.79
N SER A 25 24.93 23.68 5.32
CA SER A 25 24.45 24.43 6.48
C SER A 25 23.15 25.18 6.17
N ARG A 26 23.06 25.84 5.01
CA ARG A 26 21.83 26.51 4.58
C ARG A 26 20.70 25.52 4.39
N PHE A 27 20.97 24.42 3.70
CA PHE A 27 19.95 23.39 3.46
C PHE A 27 19.40 22.80 4.76
N ASN A 28 20.27 22.50 5.73
CA ASN A 28 19.82 22.03 7.04
C ASN A 28 19.01 23.08 7.80
N ALA A 29 19.41 24.36 7.75
CA ALA A 29 18.66 25.44 8.37
C ALA A 29 17.27 25.62 7.72
N ASP A 30 17.19 25.49 6.39
CA ASP A 30 15.92 25.51 5.66
C ASP A 30 15.01 24.34 6.06
N LEU A 31 15.58 23.14 6.21
CA LEU A 31 14.86 21.95 6.70
C LEU A 31 14.35 22.12 8.14
N GLU A 32 15.18 22.62 9.05
CA GLU A 32 14.79 22.87 10.45
C GLU A 32 13.70 23.94 10.55
N SER A 33 13.80 24.99 9.74
CA SER A 33 12.79 26.04 9.65
C SER A 33 11.47 25.50 9.12
N ALA A 34 11.50 24.69 8.05
CA ALA A 34 10.33 24.03 7.50
C ALA A 34 9.68 23.08 8.51
N ALA A 35 10.46 22.24 9.19
CA ALA A 35 9.97 21.34 10.23
C ALA A 35 9.29 22.13 11.36
N SER A 36 9.96 23.17 11.88
CA SER A 36 9.42 24.03 12.94
C SER A 36 8.13 24.77 12.54
N ALA A 37 8.00 25.13 11.26
CA ALA A 37 6.79 25.77 10.75
C ALA A 37 5.64 24.75 10.60
N LEU A 38 5.94 23.55 10.11
CA LEU A 38 4.98 22.45 9.99
C LEU A 38 4.47 21.98 11.36
N ASP A 39 5.35 21.87 12.36
CA ASP A 39 4.99 21.49 13.74
C ASP A 39 4.01 22.46 14.41
N ARG A 40 3.93 23.71 13.92
CA ARG A 40 3.03 24.75 14.45
C ARG A 40 1.68 24.81 13.75
N LEU A 41 1.51 24.08 12.65
CA LEU A 41 0.21 24.04 11.98
C LEU A 41 -0.78 23.32 12.90
N PRO A 42 -2.00 23.87 13.08
CA PRO A 42 -3.03 23.18 13.84
C PRO A 42 -3.30 21.82 13.18
N VAL A 43 -3.29 20.75 13.99
CA VAL A 43 -3.72 19.42 13.56
C VAL A 43 -5.23 19.48 13.35
N GLN A 44 -5.64 20.02 12.21
CA GLN A 44 -6.96 19.75 11.69
C GLN A 44 -6.94 18.27 11.32
N GLN A 45 -7.86 17.48 11.88
CA GLN A 45 -8.09 16.12 11.41
C GLN A 45 -8.65 16.23 9.99
N GLU A 46 -7.76 16.43 9.02
CA GLU A 46 -8.08 16.15 7.64
C GLU A 46 -8.57 14.71 7.58
N PRO A 47 -9.50 14.37 6.67
CA PRO A 47 -10.06 13.02 6.55
C PRO A 47 -9.03 11.96 6.10
N GLY A 48 -7.75 12.09 6.46
CA GLY A 48 -6.63 11.31 5.97
C GLY A 48 -6.30 11.63 4.52
N LEU A 49 -5.04 11.49 4.18
CA LEU A 49 -4.56 11.66 2.81
C LEU A 49 -5.04 10.47 1.97
N VAL A 50 -5.33 10.69 0.69
CA VAL A 50 -5.64 9.64 -0.28
C VAL A 50 -4.87 9.96 -1.54
N TRP A 51 -3.95 9.09 -1.96
CA TRP A 51 -3.25 9.25 -3.24
C TRP A 51 -3.14 7.94 -3.99
N SER A 52 -3.03 8.05 -5.31
CA SER A 52 -2.88 6.91 -6.20
C SER A 52 -1.41 6.64 -6.51
N LEU A 53 -1.06 5.36 -6.58
CA LEU A 53 0.21 4.87 -7.10
C LEU A 53 -0.04 3.97 -8.32
N SER A 54 0.96 3.91 -9.20
CA SER A 54 0.94 3.04 -10.38
C SER A 54 2.25 2.28 -10.50
N GLY A 55 2.17 1.06 -11.00
CA GLY A 55 3.31 0.17 -11.24
C GLY A 55 3.71 -0.65 -10.01
N ALA A 56 4.00 -1.93 -10.24
CA ALA A 56 4.26 -2.89 -9.18
C ALA A 56 5.33 -2.46 -8.18
N GLU A 57 6.49 -1.96 -8.64
CA GLU A 57 7.59 -1.56 -7.75
C GLU A 57 7.18 -0.48 -6.75
N SER A 58 6.55 0.60 -7.21
CA SER A 58 6.07 1.68 -6.34
C SER A 58 5.06 1.18 -5.31
N ILE A 59 4.21 0.23 -5.70
CA ILE A 59 3.18 -0.36 -4.84
C ILE A 59 3.82 -1.26 -3.78
N VAL A 60 4.77 -2.12 -4.16
CA VAL A 60 5.46 -2.99 -3.21
C VAL A 60 6.31 -2.17 -2.24
N GLN A 61 6.95 -1.09 -2.69
CA GLN A 61 7.64 -0.16 -1.78
C GLN A 61 6.68 0.54 -0.80
N ALA A 62 5.46 0.87 -1.24
CA ALA A 62 4.44 1.42 -0.34
C ALA A 62 4.02 0.38 0.71
N PHE A 63 3.79 -0.88 0.32
CA PHE A 63 3.54 -1.96 1.28
C PHE A 63 4.70 -2.13 2.27
N ALA A 64 5.94 -2.18 1.78
CA ALA A 64 7.14 -2.32 2.60
C ALA A 64 7.25 -1.19 3.64
N ARG A 65 6.95 0.06 3.23
CA ARG A 65 6.93 1.23 4.13
C ARG A 65 5.88 1.07 5.23
N VAL A 66 4.66 0.71 4.90
CA VAL A 66 3.58 0.53 5.90
C VAL A 66 3.92 -0.59 6.88
N ILE A 67 4.38 -1.74 6.40
CA ILE A 67 4.79 -2.88 7.24
C ILE A 67 5.95 -2.51 8.19
N SER A 68 6.94 -1.77 7.68
CA SER A 68 8.12 -1.38 8.45
C SER A 68 7.78 -0.36 9.54
N ASN A 69 6.79 0.51 9.29
CA ASN A 69 6.41 1.58 10.21
C ASN A 69 5.35 1.15 11.24
N ALA A 70 4.71 -0.01 11.08
CA ALA A 70 3.73 -0.52 12.03
C ALA A 70 4.30 -0.59 13.46
N GLN A 71 3.48 -0.19 14.45
CA GLN A 71 3.84 -0.10 15.86
C GLN A 71 3.03 -1.03 16.77
N THR A 72 1.77 -1.29 16.45
CA THR A 72 0.82 -1.98 17.34
C THR A 72 0.10 -3.13 16.66
N SER A 73 -0.42 -2.93 15.44
CA SER A 73 -1.14 -3.96 14.68
C SER A 73 -0.85 -3.89 13.19
N LEU A 74 -0.96 -5.02 12.52
CA LEU A 74 -0.74 -5.13 11.08
C LEU A 74 -1.65 -6.20 10.49
N PHE A 75 -2.52 -5.80 9.56
CA PHE A 75 -3.33 -6.70 8.76
C PHE A 75 -2.86 -6.67 7.31
N ALA A 76 -2.59 -7.84 6.74
CA ALA A 76 -2.10 -7.96 5.37
C ALA A 76 -2.86 -9.07 4.62
N GLY A 77 -3.29 -8.78 3.39
CA GLY A 77 -3.76 -9.74 2.41
C GLY A 77 -2.86 -9.67 1.19
N ILE A 78 -1.93 -10.60 1.05
CA ILE A 78 -0.83 -10.55 0.06
C ILE A 78 -0.75 -11.86 -0.72
N TRP A 79 -0.29 -11.80 -1.96
CA TRP A 79 -0.11 -12.97 -2.81
C TRP A 79 1.33 -13.49 -2.74
N ASP A 80 1.53 -14.73 -3.19
CA ASP A 80 2.85 -15.36 -3.21
C ASP A 80 3.89 -14.55 -3.98
N GLU A 81 3.47 -13.84 -5.04
CA GLU A 81 4.35 -13.07 -5.92
C GLU A 81 5.08 -11.92 -5.20
N GLU A 82 4.47 -11.29 -4.20
CA GLU A 82 5.08 -10.19 -3.46
C GLU A 82 5.76 -10.63 -2.15
N LEU A 83 5.60 -11.91 -1.74
CA LEU A 83 6.14 -12.41 -0.47
C LEU A 83 7.66 -12.55 -0.44
N ASP A 84 8.34 -12.59 -1.59
CA ASP A 84 9.81 -12.57 -1.61
C ASP A 84 10.37 -11.26 -1.02
N GLU A 85 9.72 -10.13 -1.27
CA GLU A 85 10.12 -8.83 -0.74
C GLU A 85 9.45 -8.52 0.61
N LEU A 86 8.14 -8.81 0.74
CA LEU A 86 7.36 -8.41 1.90
C LEU A 86 7.41 -9.43 3.05
N GLY A 87 7.68 -10.70 2.77
CA GLY A 87 7.70 -11.78 3.76
C GLY A 87 8.65 -11.49 4.93
N PRO A 88 9.94 -11.19 4.68
CA PRO A 88 10.89 -10.86 5.75
C PRO A 88 10.45 -9.65 6.60
N LEU A 89 9.79 -8.66 6.00
CA LEU A 89 9.31 -7.48 6.71
C LEU A 89 8.13 -7.81 7.64
N LEU A 90 7.21 -8.68 7.19
CA LEU A 90 6.09 -9.17 7.99
C LEU A 90 6.55 -10.02 9.17
N GLU A 91 7.51 -10.92 8.95
CA GLU A 91 8.14 -11.72 10.01
C GLU A 91 8.87 -10.81 11.01
N ALA A 92 9.62 -9.81 10.52
CA ALA A 92 10.28 -8.84 11.37
C ALA A 92 9.28 -8.00 12.19
N ALA A 93 8.15 -7.61 11.62
CA ALA A 93 7.09 -6.90 12.34
C ALA A 93 6.54 -7.74 13.50
N SER A 94 6.19 -9.00 13.24
CA SER A 94 5.78 -9.92 14.30
C SER A 94 6.88 -10.14 15.34
N GLY A 95 8.15 -10.23 14.91
CA GLY A 95 9.31 -10.32 15.81
C GLY A 95 9.51 -9.10 16.71
N ARG A 96 9.00 -7.91 16.33
CA ARG A 96 8.95 -6.71 17.20
C ARG A 96 7.81 -6.77 18.24
N GLY A 97 6.96 -7.79 18.21
CA GLY A 97 5.79 -7.93 19.09
C GLY A 97 4.53 -7.23 18.57
N ILE A 98 4.50 -6.85 17.30
CA ILE A 98 3.32 -6.29 16.64
C ILE A 98 2.30 -7.41 16.39
N ASP A 99 1.02 -7.12 16.62
CA ASP A 99 -0.07 -8.06 16.35
C ASP A 99 -0.30 -8.18 14.83
N THR A 100 0.39 -9.16 14.22
CA THR A 100 0.49 -9.29 12.77
C THR A 100 -0.36 -10.45 12.26
N HIS A 101 -1.34 -10.11 11.42
CA HIS A 101 -2.25 -11.03 10.75
C HIS A 101 -2.03 -11.00 9.23
N VAL A 102 -1.79 -12.16 8.62
CA VAL A 102 -1.47 -12.27 7.18
C VAL A 102 -2.34 -13.32 6.50
N ALA A 103 -3.26 -12.88 5.65
CA ALA A 103 -3.96 -13.70 4.68
C ALA A 103 -3.09 -13.87 3.43
N ILE A 104 -2.69 -15.12 3.13
CA ILE A 104 -1.79 -15.42 2.02
C ILE A 104 -2.59 -16.03 0.88
N TYR A 105 -2.72 -15.29 -0.22
CA TYR A 105 -3.39 -15.72 -1.45
C TYR A 105 -2.46 -16.59 -2.31
N GLY A 106 -2.03 -17.71 -1.75
CA GLY A 106 -1.02 -18.58 -2.31
C GLY A 106 -0.62 -19.67 -1.31
N LYS A 107 0.47 -20.38 -1.59
CA LYS A 107 0.90 -21.55 -0.80
C LYS A 107 2.12 -21.28 0.07
N ARG A 108 2.70 -20.08 0.01
CA ARG A 108 3.83 -19.72 0.86
C ARG A 108 3.38 -19.60 2.32
N THR A 109 4.36 -19.70 3.21
CA THR A 109 4.17 -19.61 4.65
C THR A 109 5.17 -18.62 5.24
N LEU A 110 4.78 -18.03 6.37
CA LEU A 110 5.62 -17.12 7.15
C LEU A 110 5.78 -17.66 8.57
N LYS A 111 6.85 -17.24 9.25
CA LYS A 111 7.14 -17.59 10.64
C LYS A 111 6.90 -16.39 11.55
N GLY A 112 6.07 -16.58 12.58
CA GLY A 112 5.79 -15.56 13.59
C GLY A 112 4.37 -15.01 13.51
N PRO A 113 3.98 -14.34 12.41
CA PRO A 113 2.62 -13.81 12.24
C PRO A 113 1.53 -14.88 12.34
N HIS A 114 0.31 -14.43 12.64
CA HIS A 114 -0.90 -15.22 12.42
C HIS A 114 -1.17 -15.34 10.92
N THR A 115 -0.87 -16.50 10.34
CA THR A 115 -1.05 -16.74 8.90
C THR A 115 -2.33 -17.50 8.60
N TYR A 116 -3.03 -17.09 7.54
CA TYR A 116 -4.23 -17.75 7.04
C TYR A 116 -4.02 -18.20 5.59
N ASP A 117 -4.22 -19.51 5.34
CA ASP A 117 -4.14 -20.07 3.99
C ASP A 117 -5.39 -19.66 3.19
N MET A 118 -5.18 -18.80 2.21
CA MET A 118 -6.23 -18.31 1.32
C MET A 118 -6.00 -18.78 -0.12
N ALA A 119 -5.23 -19.85 -0.36
CA ALA A 119 -4.85 -20.29 -1.70
C ALA A 119 -6.06 -20.52 -2.62
N GLU A 120 -7.08 -21.25 -2.14
CA GLU A 120 -8.28 -21.54 -2.95
C GLU A 120 -9.19 -20.30 -3.10
N CYS A 121 -9.29 -19.47 -2.05
CA CYS A 121 -10.03 -18.20 -2.11
C CYS A 121 -9.38 -17.25 -3.12
N GLY A 122 -8.05 -17.13 -3.10
CA GLY A 122 -7.26 -16.36 -4.04
C GLY A 122 -7.41 -16.87 -5.47
N ALA A 123 -7.32 -18.19 -5.70
CA ALA A 123 -7.54 -18.77 -7.03
C ALA A 123 -8.96 -18.46 -7.56
N SER A 124 -9.98 -18.60 -6.72
CA SER A 124 -11.36 -18.24 -7.06
C SER A 124 -11.53 -16.74 -7.35
N ALA A 125 -10.92 -15.88 -6.53
CA ALA A 125 -10.94 -14.43 -6.69
C ALA A 125 -10.26 -13.98 -7.98
N ARG A 126 -9.06 -14.48 -8.29
CA ARG A 126 -8.33 -14.17 -9.53
C ARG A 126 -9.13 -14.54 -10.77
N LEU A 127 -9.79 -15.71 -10.77
CA LEU A 127 -10.67 -16.12 -11.86
C LEU A 127 -11.86 -15.16 -12.02
N ARG A 128 -12.54 -14.82 -10.91
CA ARG A 128 -13.69 -13.90 -10.89
C ARG A 128 -13.32 -12.47 -11.29
N LEU A 129 -12.08 -12.06 -11.02
CA LEU A 129 -11.54 -10.74 -11.32
C LEU A 129 -10.79 -10.69 -12.66
N SER A 130 -10.87 -11.73 -13.48
CA SER A 130 -10.25 -11.82 -14.81
C SER A 130 -8.73 -11.64 -14.78
N GLY A 131 -8.05 -12.34 -13.88
CA GLY A 131 -6.59 -12.31 -13.73
C GLY A 131 -6.08 -11.22 -12.78
N ARG A 132 -6.96 -10.34 -12.28
CA ARG A 132 -6.58 -9.28 -11.35
C ARG A 132 -6.50 -9.80 -9.91
N ARG A 133 -5.57 -9.26 -9.14
CA ARG A 133 -5.19 -9.68 -7.78
C ARG A 133 -5.32 -8.47 -6.85
N LEU A 134 -6.26 -8.52 -5.91
CA LEU A 134 -6.41 -7.49 -4.88
C LEU A 134 -5.47 -7.80 -3.71
N ALA A 135 -4.63 -6.84 -3.33
CA ALA A 135 -3.72 -6.94 -2.20
C ALA A 135 -3.93 -5.74 -1.26
N VAL A 136 -3.82 -5.97 0.05
CA VAL A 136 -4.11 -4.96 1.06
C VAL A 136 -3.09 -5.06 2.18
N VAL A 137 -2.62 -3.93 2.69
CA VAL A 137 -1.88 -3.85 3.96
C VAL A 137 -2.45 -2.68 4.75
N VAL A 138 -2.69 -2.89 6.04
CA VAL A 138 -3.11 -1.86 6.98
C VAL A 138 -2.29 -1.97 8.25
N ALA A 139 -1.61 -0.90 8.65
CA ALA A 139 -0.92 -0.78 9.93
C ALA A 139 -1.68 0.17 10.86
N ASP A 140 -1.73 -0.17 12.14
CA ASP A 140 -2.18 0.71 13.23
C ASP A 140 -3.57 1.35 13.03
N GLU A 141 -4.44 0.68 12.27
CA GLU A 141 -5.82 1.08 11.93
C GLU A 141 -5.97 2.36 11.08
N ASP A 142 -4.88 3.03 10.70
CA ASP A 142 -4.94 4.30 9.96
C ASP A 142 -4.06 4.38 8.71
N ASP A 143 -2.94 3.63 8.60
CA ASP A 143 -2.07 3.64 7.41
C ASP A 143 -2.35 2.42 6.52
N ALA A 144 -3.01 2.65 5.38
CA ALA A 144 -3.49 1.61 4.50
C ALA A 144 -2.99 1.75 3.05
N VAL A 145 -2.66 0.63 2.44
CA VAL A 145 -2.45 0.49 1.00
C VAL A 145 -3.41 -0.56 0.49
N VAL A 146 -4.23 -0.20 -0.50
CA VAL A 146 -5.11 -1.11 -1.24
C VAL A 146 -4.66 -1.11 -2.69
N ALA A 147 -4.20 -2.25 -3.18
CA ALA A 147 -3.61 -2.39 -4.50
C ALA A 147 -4.32 -3.46 -5.35
N GLU A 148 -4.34 -3.23 -6.65
CA GLU A 148 -4.70 -4.20 -7.65
C GLU A 148 -3.48 -4.45 -8.54
N PHE A 149 -3.13 -5.73 -8.71
CA PHE A 149 -2.16 -6.18 -9.71
C PHE A 149 -2.88 -6.89 -10.84
N GLY A 150 -2.53 -6.59 -12.08
CA GLY A 150 -3.22 -7.11 -13.25
C GLY A 150 -2.34 -7.96 -14.14
N ASP A 151 -2.82 -9.14 -14.55
CA ASP A 151 -2.16 -9.91 -15.62
C ASP A 151 -2.14 -9.13 -16.95
N HIS A 152 -3.20 -8.35 -17.21
CA HIS A 152 -3.41 -7.58 -18.44
C HIS A 152 -3.93 -6.15 -18.20
N THR A 153 -3.93 -5.69 -16.95
CA THR A 153 -4.34 -4.33 -16.57
C THR A 153 -3.20 -3.66 -15.82
N PRO A 154 -3.06 -2.32 -15.89
CA PRO A 154 -2.03 -1.63 -15.13
C PRO A 154 -2.17 -1.88 -13.62
N ASP A 155 -1.05 -2.08 -12.94
CA ASP A 155 -1.05 -2.15 -11.48
C ASP A 155 -1.32 -0.76 -10.91
N GLN A 156 -2.23 -0.70 -9.95
CA GLN A 156 -2.63 0.55 -9.30
C GLN A 156 -2.87 0.33 -7.82
N ALA A 157 -2.59 1.35 -7.01
CA ALA A 157 -2.92 1.33 -5.59
C ALA A 157 -3.47 2.67 -5.12
N THR A 158 -4.22 2.60 -4.02
CA THR A 158 -4.56 3.74 -3.19
C THR A 158 -3.81 3.61 -1.88
N VAL A 159 -3.02 4.61 -1.54
CA VAL A 159 -2.38 4.75 -0.23
C VAL A 159 -3.13 5.81 0.53
N THR A 160 -3.40 5.57 1.81
CA THR A 160 -4.24 6.46 2.58
C THR A 160 -3.96 6.41 4.06
N THR A 161 -4.11 7.58 4.70
CA THR A 161 -4.20 7.70 6.16
C THR A 161 -5.64 7.93 6.64
N ASN A 162 -6.64 7.67 5.78
CA ASN A 162 -8.05 7.86 6.10
C ASN A 162 -8.55 6.67 6.95
N PRO A 163 -8.96 6.90 8.20
CA PRO A 163 -9.33 5.82 9.11
C PRO A 163 -10.57 5.04 8.65
N VAL A 164 -11.46 5.66 7.86
CA VAL A 164 -12.64 4.95 7.31
C VAL A 164 -12.23 4.00 6.19
N ILE A 165 -11.26 4.39 5.35
CA ILE A 165 -10.75 3.52 4.29
C ILE A 165 -9.88 2.40 4.89
N ALA A 166 -9.05 2.73 5.88
CA ALA A 166 -8.27 1.74 6.62
C ALA A 166 -9.18 0.71 7.32
N LEU A 167 -10.25 1.15 7.99
CA LEU A 167 -11.27 0.27 8.56
C LEU A 167 -11.90 -0.64 7.50
N LEU A 168 -12.30 -0.09 6.35
CA LEU A 168 -12.86 -0.88 5.25
C LEU A 168 -11.87 -1.96 4.77
N ALA A 169 -10.59 -1.62 4.66
CA ALA A 169 -9.53 -2.52 4.24
C ALA A 169 -9.28 -3.65 5.26
N VAL A 170 -9.29 -3.34 6.56
CA VAL A 170 -9.19 -4.34 7.63
C VAL A 170 -10.40 -5.28 7.62
N GLU A 171 -11.62 -4.72 7.53
CA GLU A 171 -12.84 -5.52 7.53
C GLU A 171 -12.96 -6.39 6.26
N TYR A 172 -12.41 -5.95 5.13
CA TYR A 172 -12.25 -6.80 3.94
C TYR A 172 -11.41 -8.06 4.25
N ILE A 173 -10.22 -7.90 4.86
CA ILE A 173 -9.35 -9.04 5.21
C ILE A 173 -10.06 -9.97 6.21
N LYS A 174 -10.64 -9.41 7.27
CA LYS A 174 -11.35 -10.20 8.28
C LYS A 174 -12.53 -10.96 7.70
N ALA A 175 -13.30 -10.34 6.81
CA ALA A 175 -14.44 -10.98 6.15
C ALA A 175 -13.98 -12.15 5.27
N ASP A 176 -12.89 -12.00 4.53
CA ASP A 176 -12.36 -13.06 3.67
C ASP A 176 -11.82 -14.24 4.49
N VAL A 177 -11.02 -13.96 5.53
CA VAL A 177 -10.54 -14.98 6.48
C VAL A 177 -11.70 -15.67 7.20
N SER A 178 -12.70 -14.91 7.67
CA SER A 178 -13.88 -15.47 8.31
C SER A 178 -14.65 -16.39 7.36
N GLY A 179 -14.80 -15.99 6.10
CA GLY A 179 -15.41 -16.80 5.05
C GLY A 179 -14.66 -18.11 4.85
N ARG A 180 -13.32 -18.07 4.77
CA ARG A 180 -12.48 -19.26 4.68
C ARG A 180 -12.67 -20.20 5.87
N LEU A 181 -12.60 -19.66 7.09
CA LEU A 181 -12.77 -20.46 8.32
C LEU A 181 -14.16 -21.10 8.40
N MET A 182 -15.21 -20.41 7.94
CA MET A 182 -16.56 -20.98 7.85
C MET A 182 -16.62 -22.12 6.82
N ILE A 183 -16.00 -21.94 5.65
CA ILE A 183 -15.94 -22.98 4.60
C ILE A 183 -15.23 -24.23 5.14
N ASP A 184 -14.08 -24.06 5.80
CA ASP A 184 -13.30 -25.18 6.36
C ASP A 184 -14.06 -25.92 7.48
N ALA A 185 -14.92 -25.22 8.23
CA ALA A 185 -15.75 -25.82 9.27
C ALA A 185 -17.00 -26.56 8.72
N MET A 186 -17.35 -26.36 7.44
CA MET A 186 -18.53 -26.96 6.83
C MET A 186 -18.21 -28.29 6.12
N PRO A 187 -19.12 -29.27 6.12
CA PRO A 187 -19.01 -30.41 5.22
C PRO A 187 -19.04 -29.94 3.74
N SER A 188 -18.22 -30.53 2.87
CA SER A 188 -18.10 -30.11 1.47
C SER A 188 -19.44 -30.04 0.73
N ALA A 189 -20.34 -31.00 0.97
CA ALA A 189 -21.69 -31.01 0.39
C ALA A 189 -22.55 -29.80 0.80
N ALA A 190 -22.35 -29.27 2.01
CA ALA A 190 -23.05 -28.07 2.48
C ALA A 190 -22.54 -26.82 1.76
N TYR A 191 -21.24 -26.73 1.51
CA TYR A 191 -20.63 -25.64 0.74
C TYR A 191 -21.09 -25.68 -0.73
N GLU A 192 -21.08 -26.85 -1.38
CA GLU A 192 -21.60 -27.01 -2.74
C GLU A 192 -23.06 -26.57 -2.86
N LYS A 193 -23.90 -26.94 -1.87
CA LYS A 193 -25.29 -26.48 -1.80
C LYS A 193 -25.39 -24.96 -1.68
N LEU A 194 -24.55 -24.33 -0.85
CA LEU A 194 -24.51 -22.87 -0.71
C LEU A 194 -24.19 -22.17 -2.04
N LEU A 195 -23.21 -22.68 -2.80
CA LEU A 195 -22.84 -22.14 -4.11
C LEU A 195 -23.99 -22.16 -5.11
N THR A 196 -24.89 -23.16 -5.01
CA THR A 196 -26.08 -23.25 -5.88
C THR A 196 -27.26 -22.37 -5.45
N SER A 197 -27.19 -21.75 -4.27
CA SER A 197 -28.26 -20.88 -3.77
C SER A 197 -28.47 -19.67 -4.68
N ARG A 198 -29.70 -19.14 -4.71
CA ARG A 198 -30.04 -17.96 -5.52
C ARG A 198 -29.19 -16.75 -5.12
N ALA A 199 -28.99 -16.55 -3.81
CA ALA A 199 -28.22 -15.43 -3.28
C ALA A 199 -26.75 -15.51 -3.70
N MET A 200 -26.11 -16.68 -3.54
CA MET A 200 -24.69 -16.84 -3.89
C MET A 200 -24.46 -16.69 -5.39
N ARG A 201 -25.33 -17.30 -6.23
CA ARG A 201 -25.26 -17.13 -7.68
C ARG A 201 -25.47 -15.69 -8.13
N ALA A 202 -26.29 -14.91 -7.42
CA ALA A 202 -26.47 -13.49 -7.71
C ALA A 202 -25.22 -12.68 -7.36
N MET A 203 -24.60 -12.96 -6.21
CA MET A 203 -23.42 -12.26 -5.72
C MET A 203 -22.15 -12.57 -6.54
N LEU A 204 -21.98 -13.82 -6.99
CA LEU A 204 -20.82 -14.24 -7.77
C LEU A 204 -20.86 -13.83 -9.24
N ARG A 205 -21.89 -13.10 -9.69
CA ARG A 205 -21.92 -12.60 -11.08
C ARG A 205 -20.72 -11.70 -11.30
N PRO A 206 -20.00 -11.85 -12.44
CA PRO A 206 -18.90 -10.95 -12.78
C PRO A 206 -19.38 -9.50 -12.74
N VAL A 207 -18.61 -8.64 -12.08
CA VAL A 207 -18.82 -7.19 -12.18
C VAL A 207 -18.38 -6.80 -13.59
N SER A 208 -19.29 -6.31 -14.41
CA SER A 208 -18.99 -5.90 -15.79
C SER A 208 -18.00 -4.74 -15.78
N GLY A 209 -16.74 -5.02 -16.10
CA GLY A 209 -15.75 -3.99 -16.41
C GLY A 209 -16.23 -3.16 -17.59
N LYS A 210 -16.42 -1.86 -17.41
CA LYS A 210 -16.74 -0.96 -18.54
C LYS A 210 -15.59 -1.00 -19.54
N GLY A 211 -15.93 -1.27 -20.80
CA GLY A 211 -15.01 -1.37 -21.91
C GLY A 211 -14.20 -0.10 -22.13
N VAL A 212 -12.91 -0.30 -22.35
CA VAL A 212 -12.07 0.66 -23.06
C VAL A 212 -12.68 0.84 -24.44
N LYS A 213 -13.25 2.01 -24.72
CA LYS A 213 -13.57 2.40 -26.09
C LYS A 213 -12.23 2.56 -26.81
N GLU A 214 -11.96 1.67 -27.76
CA GLU A 214 -10.96 1.93 -28.79
C GLU A 214 -11.36 3.24 -29.49
N GLY A 215 -10.49 4.25 -29.37
CA GLY A 215 -10.61 5.48 -30.12
C GLY A 215 -10.42 5.17 -31.60
N GLY A 216 -11.51 5.23 -32.35
CA GLY A 216 -11.48 5.20 -33.82
C GLY A 216 -10.60 6.32 -34.34
N GLY A 217 -9.68 5.93 -35.23
CA GLY A 217 -8.71 6.81 -35.88
C GLY A 217 -9.36 7.90 -36.73
N GLY A 218 -8.59 8.98 -36.89
CA GLY A 218 -8.79 9.97 -37.95
C GLY A 218 -8.27 9.47 -39.29
#